data_AF-A0A5R9KGQ1-F1
#
_entry.id   AF-A0A5R9KGQ1-F1
#
_cell.length_a   1.000
_cell.length_b   1.000
_cell.length_c   1.000
_cell.angle_alpha   90.00
_cell.angle_beta   90.00
_cell.angle_gamma   90.00
#
_symmetry.space_group_name_H-M   'P 1'
#
loop_
_entity.id
_entity.type
_entity.pdbx_description
1 polymer ?
#
loop_
_entity_poly.entity_id
_entity_poly.type
_entity_poly.pdbx_seq_one_letter_code
_entity_poly.pdbx_strand_id
1 'polypeptide(L)'
;MLSRQVQNFNEAYWLAFLAVHFGKNKNTQWELVRNVYGGLGNSRIWTWDAVKNNFEEFSNWMEDHELELTRAGHFGNHRKYESLKYSSRSGTVHVINSYLDWIGDDHVSRFEGFVNQSPEDPRKIFDLLYRSMRRVHRFGRTARFDYLTSIGKLNLVQIEPGRTYLQDATGPVRGSRLLFGGSSTASISKPDLEELLNLLEAKLNLPFGMQVLEDALCNWQKSPGTYEYFNG
;
A
#
# COMPACT_ATOMS: atom_id res chain seq x y z
N MET A 1 19.89 -20.78 10.24
CA MET A 1 18.82 -21.06 9.25
C MET A 1 17.62 -20.14 9.47
N LEU A 2 17.13 -19.98 10.71
CA LEU A 2 16.11 -18.99 11.11
C LEU A 2 16.48 -17.53 10.77
N SER A 3 17.72 -17.09 11.02
CA SER A 3 18.17 -15.73 10.69
C SER A 3 18.08 -15.40 9.20
N ARG A 4 18.39 -16.36 8.32
CA ARG A 4 18.32 -16.21 6.86
C ARG A 4 16.88 -16.18 6.36
N GLN A 5 15.97 -16.92 7.00
CA GLN A 5 14.53 -16.84 6.70
C GLN A 5 13.95 -15.49 7.14
N VAL A 6 14.25 -15.03 8.35
CA VAL A 6 13.82 -13.71 8.84
C VAL A 6 14.36 -12.58 7.94
N GLN A 7 15.61 -12.67 7.50
CA GLN A 7 16.20 -11.74 6.54
C GLN A 7 15.44 -11.73 5.20
N ASN A 8 15.09 -12.91 4.67
CA ASN A 8 14.28 -13.00 3.45
C ASN A 8 12.86 -12.44 3.63
N PHE A 9 12.25 -12.61 4.81
CA PHE A 9 10.94 -12.04 5.11
C PHE A 9 11.00 -10.52 5.16
N ASN A 10 11.92 -9.94 5.93
CA ASN A 10 12.12 -8.49 6.00
C ASN A 10 12.27 -7.86 4.62
N GLU A 11 13.05 -8.51 3.75
CA GLU A 11 13.25 -8.06 2.38
C GLU A 11 11.95 -8.11 1.54
N ALA A 12 11.13 -9.14 1.71
CA ALA A 12 9.83 -9.23 1.03
C ALA A 12 8.86 -8.11 1.48
N TYR A 13 8.79 -7.81 2.77
CA TYR A 13 8.00 -6.68 3.27
C TYR A 13 8.53 -5.34 2.75
N TRP A 14 9.85 -5.18 2.72
CA TRP A 14 10.50 -3.98 2.22
C TRP A 14 10.19 -3.73 0.74
N LEU A 15 10.35 -4.75 -0.11
CA LEU A 15 10.01 -4.67 -1.52
C LEU A 15 8.51 -4.39 -1.75
N ALA A 16 7.62 -5.01 -0.96
CA ALA A 16 6.19 -4.72 -1.01
C ALA A 16 5.89 -3.25 -0.64
N PHE A 17 6.56 -2.73 0.40
CA PHE A 17 6.44 -1.33 0.79
C PHE A 17 6.92 -0.39 -0.31
N LEU A 18 8.10 -0.63 -0.89
CA LEU A 18 8.64 0.18 -1.99
C LEU A 18 7.73 0.13 -3.22
N ALA A 19 7.24 -1.06 -3.58
CA ALA A 19 6.32 -1.25 -4.71
C ALA A 19 5.05 -0.41 -4.55
N VAL A 20 4.48 -0.34 -3.34
CA VAL A 20 3.29 0.46 -3.06
C VAL A 20 3.60 1.95 -2.91
N HIS A 21 4.73 2.31 -2.28
CA HIS A 21 5.13 3.70 -2.09
C HIS A 21 5.34 4.40 -3.43
N PHE A 22 6.10 3.78 -4.33
CA PHE A 22 6.36 4.32 -5.66
C PHE A 22 5.19 4.07 -6.60
N GLY A 23 4.57 2.88 -6.54
CA GLY A 23 3.53 2.45 -7.47
C GLY A 23 4.05 2.19 -8.88
N LYS A 24 3.28 1.43 -9.65
CA LYS A 24 3.56 1.23 -11.08
C LYS A 24 3.11 2.44 -11.88
N ASN A 25 4.03 3.09 -12.58
CA ASN A 25 3.71 4.17 -13.50
C ASN A 25 3.38 3.64 -14.90
N LYS A 26 2.43 4.27 -15.60
CA LYS A 26 2.01 3.82 -16.93
C LYS A 26 3.14 3.88 -17.97
N ASN A 27 4.05 4.85 -17.84
CA ASN A 27 5.11 5.09 -18.83
C ASN A 27 6.44 4.51 -18.34
N THR A 28 6.77 4.73 -17.08
CA THR A 28 8.07 4.32 -16.49
C THR A 28 7.96 3.01 -15.71
N GLN A 29 6.80 2.34 -15.71
CA GLN A 29 6.61 1.02 -15.10
C GLN A 29 7.08 0.99 -13.64
N TRP A 30 8.07 0.16 -13.32
CA TRP A 30 8.63 -0.03 -11.98
C TRP A 30 9.99 0.67 -11.79
N GLU A 31 10.33 1.63 -12.65
CA GLU A 31 11.69 2.18 -12.73
C GLU A 31 12.15 2.83 -11.43
N LEU A 32 11.27 3.56 -10.73
CA LEU A 32 11.62 4.13 -9.42
C LEU A 32 11.94 3.06 -8.38
N VAL A 33 11.13 1.98 -8.31
CA VAL A 33 11.41 0.87 -7.37
C VAL A 33 12.73 0.21 -7.72
N ARG A 34 12.96 -0.09 -9.01
CA ARG A 34 14.18 -0.72 -9.50
C ARG A 34 15.41 0.11 -9.17
N ASN A 35 15.36 1.41 -9.41
CA ASN A 35 16.50 2.30 -9.24
C ASN A 35 16.77 2.62 -7.78
N VAL A 36 15.74 2.83 -6.97
CA VAL A 36 15.90 3.06 -5.53
C VAL A 36 16.34 1.78 -4.82
N TYR A 37 15.72 0.63 -5.10
CA TYR A 37 16.15 -0.62 -4.48
C TYR A 37 17.54 -1.05 -4.96
N GLY A 38 17.77 -1.02 -6.27
CA GLY A 38 19.03 -1.46 -6.90
C GLY A 38 20.17 -0.45 -6.82
N GLY A 39 19.98 0.69 -6.14
CA GLY A 39 21.01 1.73 -6.00
C GLY A 39 21.50 2.27 -7.35
N LEU A 40 20.61 2.38 -8.34
CA LEU A 40 20.91 2.74 -9.74
C LEU A 40 21.91 1.79 -10.43
N GLY A 41 22.00 0.53 -9.98
CA GLY A 41 22.95 -0.44 -10.51
C GLY A 41 24.39 -0.25 -10.02
N ASN A 42 24.61 0.58 -9.00
CA ASN A 42 25.89 0.72 -8.33
C ASN A 42 26.24 -0.51 -7.46
N SER A 43 27.40 -0.47 -6.80
CA SER A 43 27.90 -1.58 -5.96
C SER A 43 27.06 -1.87 -4.71
N ARG A 44 26.16 -0.98 -4.30
CA ARG A 44 25.33 -1.13 -3.10
C ARG A 44 23.84 -1.19 -3.45
N ILE A 45 23.20 -2.27 -3.00
CA ILE A 45 21.75 -2.47 -3.06
C ILE A 45 21.15 -1.96 -1.74
N TRP A 46 20.05 -1.22 -1.82
CA TRP A 46 19.32 -0.69 -0.66
C TRP A 46 18.30 -1.71 -0.15
N THR A 47 18.83 -2.83 0.37
CA THR A 47 18.06 -3.86 1.11
C THR A 47 17.50 -3.32 2.41
N TRP A 48 16.58 -4.05 3.03
CA TRP A 48 16.06 -3.70 4.36
C TRP A 48 17.20 -3.44 5.35
N ASP A 49 18.13 -4.39 5.47
CA ASP A 49 19.24 -4.29 6.42
C ASP A 49 20.19 -3.14 6.08
N ALA A 50 20.42 -2.87 4.79
CA ALA A 50 21.29 -1.76 4.37
C ALA A 50 20.70 -0.41 4.74
N VAL A 51 19.39 -0.22 4.52
CA VAL A 51 18.67 1.02 4.82
C VAL A 51 18.45 1.18 6.33
N LYS A 52 18.01 0.13 7.03
CA LYS A 52 17.75 0.18 8.46
C LYS A 52 19.02 0.49 9.26
N ASN A 53 20.14 -0.17 8.95
CA ASN A 53 21.36 -0.02 9.74
C ASN A 53 22.17 1.24 9.37
N ASN A 54 21.95 1.81 8.18
CA ASN A 54 22.72 2.96 7.68
C ASN A 54 21.79 3.97 7.00
N PHE A 55 20.73 4.39 7.72
CA PHE A 55 19.72 5.27 7.14
C PHE A 55 20.28 6.62 6.68
N GLU A 56 21.25 7.18 7.39
CA GLU A 56 21.94 8.42 6.98
C GLU A 56 22.63 8.27 5.63
N GLU A 57 23.28 7.14 5.37
CA GLU A 57 23.93 6.87 4.08
C GLU A 57 22.90 6.72 2.96
N PHE A 58 21.79 6.02 3.21
CA PHE A 58 20.67 5.94 2.27
C PHE A 58 20.06 7.32 1.99
N SER A 59 19.91 8.14 3.03
CA SER A 59 19.37 9.49 2.96
C SER A 59 20.25 10.40 2.09
N ASN A 60 21.56 10.40 2.33
CA ASN A 60 22.54 11.16 1.54
C ASN A 60 22.56 10.65 0.09
N TRP A 61 22.50 9.34 -0.13
CA TRP A 61 22.41 8.79 -1.48
C TRP A 61 21.16 9.27 -2.23
N MET A 62 20.00 9.31 -1.56
CA MET A 62 18.76 9.83 -2.15
C MET A 62 18.87 11.33 -2.50
N GLU A 63 19.59 12.11 -1.69
CA GLU A 63 19.89 13.53 -1.98
C GLU A 63 20.78 13.66 -3.21
N ASP A 64 21.91 12.94 -3.23
CA ASP A 64 22.90 12.99 -4.32
C ASP A 64 22.32 12.54 -5.68
N HIS A 65 21.34 11.62 -5.67
CA HIS A 65 20.76 11.04 -6.87
C HIS A 65 19.33 11.52 -7.17
N GLU A 66 18.83 12.55 -6.48
CA GLU A 66 17.46 13.06 -6.66
C GLU A 66 17.14 13.38 -8.13
N LEU A 67 18.06 14.08 -8.80
CA LEU A 67 17.88 14.51 -10.19
C LEU A 67 17.84 13.32 -11.15
N GLU A 68 18.67 12.31 -10.93
CA GLU A 68 18.71 11.10 -11.73
C GLU A 68 17.42 10.29 -11.56
N LEU A 69 16.99 10.07 -10.32
CA LEU A 69 15.74 9.37 -10.01
C LEU A 69 14.52 10.08 -10.61
N THR A 70 14.47 11.41 -10.51
CA THR A 70 13.37 12.23 -11.06
C THR A 70 13.31 12.16 -12.60
N ARG A 71 14.45 11.99 -13.26
CA ARG A 71 14.52 11.80 -14.72
C ARG A 71 14.18 10.39 -15.14
N ALA A 72 14.55 9.40 -14.33
CA ALA A 72 14.36 7.99 -14.66
C ALA A 72 12.89 7.55 -14.53
N GLY A 73 12.16 8.07 -13.55
CA GLY A 73 10.85 7.53 -13.22
C GLY A 73 9.86 8.52 -12.61
N HIS A 74 8.61 8.10 -12.58
CA HIS A 74 7.53 8.83 -11.92
C HIS A 74 6.74 7.90 -11.02
N PHE A 75 6.10 8.46 -10.00
CA PHE A 75 5.17 7.71 -9.15
C PHE A 75 3.97 7.18 -9.96
N GLY A 76 3.41 6.06 -9.52
CA GLY A 76 2.15 5.52 -10.04
C GLY A 76 0.95 6.40 -9.70
N ASN A 77 -0.19 6.14 -10.34
CA ASN A 77 -1.39 6.98 -10.24
C ASN A 77 -1.89 7.16 -8.80
N HIS A 78 -1.86 6.11 -7.97
CA HIS A 78 -2.24 6.17 -6.55
C HIS A 78 -1.26 6.97 -5.68
N ARG A 79 -0.07 7.28 -6.21
CA ARG A 79 1.05 7.92 -5.51
C ARG A 79 1.54 9.20 -6.20
N LYS A 80 0.78 9.73 -7.18
CA LYS A 80 1.15 10.87 -8.03
C LYS A 80 1.44 12.19 -7.29
N TYR A 81 1.09 12.28 -6.01
CA TYR A 81 1.33 13.45 -5.17
C TYR A 81 2.54 13.29 -4.24
N GLU A 82 3.22 12.13 -4.26
CA GLU A 82 4.46 11.93 -3.54
C GLU A 82 5.65 12.63 -4.22
N SER A 83 6.75 12.76 -3.49
CA SER A 83 7.92 13.50 -3.95
C SER A 83 9.21 12.73 -3.74
N LEU A 84 10.10 12.81 -4.72
CA LEU A 84 11.50 12.41 -4.58
C LEU A 84 12.36 13.51 -3.95
N LYS A 85 11.86 14.75 -3.89
CA LYS A 85 12.62 15.90 -3.39
C LYS A 85 13.08 15.67 -1.96
N TYR A 86 14.39 15.61 -1.75
CA TYR A 86 15.03 15.38 -0.47
C TYR A 86 14.63 16.45 0.56
N SER A 87 14.74 17.72 0.15
CA SER A 87 14.40 18.89 0.98
C SER A 87 12.90 19.03 1.28
N SER A 88 12.04 18.26 0.61
CA SER A 88 10.61 18.32 0.85
C SER A 88 10.25 17.58 2.13
N ARG A 89 9.44 18.21 2.98
CA ARG A 89 8.76 17.49 4.09
C ARG A 89 7.94 16.30 3.60
N SER A 90 7.57 16.30 2.31
CA SER A 90 6.88 15.21 1.62
C SER A 90 7.80 14.27 0.84
N GLY A 91 9.11 14.40 1.04
CA GLY A 91 10.13 13.62 0.37
C GLY A 91 10.13 12.16 0.78
N THR A 92 10.56 11.30 -0.14
CA THR A 92 10.60 9.84 0.04
C THR A 92 11.43 9.42 1.25
N VAL A 93 12.53 10.12 1.56
CA VAL A 93 13.34 9.89 2.76
C VAL A 93 12.52 9.99 4.05
N HIS A 94 11.64 10.99 4.17
CA HIS A 94 10.80 11.16 5.37
C HIS A 94 9.75 10.06 5.49
N VAL A 95 9.19 9.61 4.37
CA VAL A 95 8.22 8.50 4.33
C VAL A 95 8.90 7.20 4.77
N ILE A 96 10.07 6.89 4.21
CA ILE A 96 10.85 5.70 4.56
C ILE A 96 11.26 5.75 6.03
N ASN A 97 11.77 6.89 6.53
CA ASN A 97 12.15 7.00 7.94
C ASN A 97 10.97 6.66 8.88
N SER A 98 9.80 7.25 8.62
CA SER A 98 8.60 6.96 9.42
C SER A 98 8.09 5.52 9.28
N TYR A 99 8.43 4.84 8.18
CA TYR A 99 8.17 3.42 8.01
C TYR A 99 9.12 2.57 8.83
N LEU A 100 10.43 2.90 8.84
CA LEU A 100 11.41 2.26 9.72
C LEU A 100 10.99 2.40 11.19
N ASP A 101 10.60 3.60 11.62
CA ASP A 101 10.09 3.87 12.97
C ASP A 101 8.82 3.07 13.28
N TRP A 102 7.93 2.91 12.29
CA TRP A 102 6.74 2.10 12.46
C TRP A 102 7.05 0.61 12.54
N ILE A 103 8.03 0.09 11.82
CA ILE A 103 8.43 -1.33 11.91
C ILE A 103 9.16 -1.62 13.23
N GLY A 104 10.12 -0.77 13.60
CA GLY A 104 11.01 -1.02 14.74
C GLY A 104 12.09 -2.05 14.38
N ASP A 105 12.16 -3.14 15.14
CA ASP A 105 13.25 -4.12 15.05
C ASP A 105 13.21 -4.96 13.77
N ASP A 106 12.09 -5.58 13.49
CA ASP A 106 11.90 -6.36 12.28
C ASP A 106 10.42 -6.52 11.98
N HIS A 107 10.09 -6.85 10.73
CA HIS A 107 8.71 -6.98 10.30
C HIS A 107 8.02 -8.17 10.97
N VAL A 108 8.73 -9.28 11.21
CA VAL A 108 8.12 -10.48 11.80
C VAL A 108 7.61 -10.16 13.21
N SER A 109 8.49 -9.65 14.08
CA SER A 109 8.16 -9.22 15.44
C SER A 109 7.04 -8.18 15.44
N ARG A 110 7.08 -7.20 14.51
CA ARG A 110 6.06 -6.17 14.38
C ARG A 110 4.69 -6.77 14.07
N PHE A 111 4.59 -7.61 13.06
CA PHE A 111 3.32 -8.18 12.62
C PHE A 111 2.81 -9.26 13.60
N GLU A 112 3.67 -10.09 14.17
CA GLU A 112 3.30 -11.06 15.22
C GLU A 112 2.67 -10.36 16.44
N GLY A 113 3.17 -9.18 16.81
CA GLY A 113 2.57 -8.37 17.86
C GLY A 113 1.10 -7.97 17.58
N PHE A 114 0.70 -7.85 16.32
CA PHE A 114 -0.71 -7.63 15.94
C PHE A 114 -1.49 -8.93 15.79
N VAL A 115 -0.88 -9.98 15.25
CA VAL A 115 -1.49 -11.31 15.15
C VAL A 115 -1.90 -11.81 16.54
N ASN A 116 -1.01 -11.69 17.54
CA ASN A 116 -1.28 -12.13 18.91
C ASN A 116 -2.44 -11.40 19.59
N GLN A 117 -2.87 -10.24 19.08
CA GLN A 117 -4.04 -9.54 19.62
C GLN A 117 -5.36 -10.15 19.15
N SER A 118 -5.38 -10.86 18.02
CA SER A 118 -6.59 -11.45 17.43
C SER A 118 -6.25 -12.62 16.48
N PRO A 119 -5.62 -13.70 16.98
CA PRO A 119 -4.96 -14.72 16.14
C PRO A 119 -5.88 -15.47 15.18
N GLU A 120 -7.18 -15.52 15.49
CA GLU A 120 -8.19 -16.23 14.69
C GLU A 120 -9.00 -15.31 13.75
N ASP A 121 -8.70 -14.01 13.71
CA ASP A 121 -9.47 -13.03 12.94
C ASP A 121 -8.58 -12.20 11.99
N PRO A 122 -8.30 -12.72 10.77
CA PRO A 122 -7.50 -12.04 9.76
C PRO A 122 -7.99 -10.63 9.41
N ARG A 123 -9.32 -10.42 9.44
CA ARG A 123 -9.96 -9.13 9.12
C ARG A 123 -9.71 -8.10 10.21
N LYS A 124 -9.78 -8.52 11.47
CA LYS A 124 -9.45 -7.67 12.62
C LYS A 124 -7.96 -7.39 12.73
N ILE A 125 -7.08 -8.36 12.46
CA ILE A 125 -5.63 -8.12 12.39
C ILE A 125 -5.31 -7.08 11.31
N PHE A 126 -5.88 -7.23 10.11
CA PHE A 126 -5.75 -6.26 9.03
C PHE A 126 -6.17 -4.86 9.49
N ASP A 127 -7.31 -4.74 10.17
CA ASP A 127 -7.82 -3.45 10.63
C ASP A 127 -6.92 -2.78 11.68
N LEU A 128 -6.36 -3.57 12.61
CA LEU A 128 -5.41 -3.07 13.61
C LEU A 128 -4.13 -2.56 12.93
N LEU A 129 -3.56 -3.34 12.01
CA LEU A 129 -2.40 -2.93 11.21
C LEU A 129 -2.70 -1.65 10.42
N TYR A 130 -3.82 -1.64 9.68
CA TYR A 130 -4.25 -0.52 8.84
C TYR A 130 -4.36 0.79 9.63
N ARG A 131 -4.94 0.73 10.84
CA ARG A 131 -5.04 1.90 11.72
C ARG A 131 -3.68 2.31 12.27
N SER A 132 -2.83 1.34 12.67
CA SER A 132 -1.50 1.63 13.22
C SER A 132 -0.58 2.32 12.22
N MET A 133 -0.71 1.99 10.93
CA MET A 133 0.08 2.58 9.85
C MET A 133 -0.23 4.05 9.58
N ARG A 134 -1.22 4.66 10.25
CA ARG A 134 -1.41 6.13 10.24
C ARG A 134 -0.17 6.89 10.72
N ARG A 135 0.74 6.22 11.43
CA ARG A 135 2.05 6.75 11.83
C ARG A 135 3.04 6.90 10.67
N VAL A 136 2.87 6.13 9.60
CA VAL A 136 3.74 6.22 8.42
C VAL A 136 3.36 7.45 7.62
N HIS A 137 4.27 8.41 7.58
CA HIS A 137 4.08 9.71 6.97
C HIS A 137 3.70 9.58 5.49
N ARG A 138 2.62 10.27 5.08
CA ARG A 138 2.09 10.26 3.70
C ARG A 138 1.77 8.89 3.09
N PHE A 139 1.70 7.86 3.93
CA PHE A 139 1.20 6.56 3.53
C PHE A 139 -0.32 6.53 3.76
N GLY A 140 -1.04 7.18 2.85
CA GLY A 140 -2.47 7.47 2.96
C GLY A 140 -3.36 6.23 2.97
N ARG A 141 -4.68 6.45 2.91
CA ARG A 141 -5.71 5.37 2.91
C ARG A 141 -5.38 4.25 1.90
N THR A 142 -5.21 4.62 0.63
CA THR A 142 -4.97 3.68 -0.46
C THR A 142 -3.64 2.94 -0.29
N ALA A 143 -2.55 3.65 0.02
CA ALA A 143 -1.24 3.01 0.22
C ALA A 143 -1.25 1.98 1.37
N ARG A 144 -1.88 2.30 2.52
CA ARG A 144 -2.03 1.34 3.63
C ARG A 144 -2.83 0.11 3.23
N PHE A 145 -3.91 0.31 2.48
CA PHE A 145 -4.76 -0.77 1.99
C PHE A 145 -4.01 -1.67 0.98
N ASP A 146 -3.37 -1.06 -0.01
CA ASP A 146 -2.60 -1.75 -1.06
C ASP A 146 -1.40 -2.51 -0.48
N TYR A 147 -0.72 -1.93 0.50
CA TYR A 147 0.39 -2.59 1.19
C TYR A 147 -0.07 -3.83 1.95
N LEU A 148 -1.05 -3.69 2.86
CA LEU A 148 -1.49 -4.81 3.69
C LEU A 148 -2.18 -5.90 2.87
N THR A 149 -2.89 -5.54 1.79
CA THR A 149 -3.44 -6.54 0.86
C THR A 149 -2.32 -7.27 0.12
N SER A 150 -1.24 -6.58 -0.27
CA SER A 150 -0.07 -7.23 -0.86
C SER A 150 0.61 -8.18 0.12
N ILE A 151 0.76 -7.79 1.39
CA ILE A 151 1.29 -8.66 2.46
C ILE A 151 0.44 -9.93 2.61
N GLY A 152 -0.88 -9.81 2.65
CA GLY A 152 -1.80 -10.95 2.69
C GLY A 152 -1.68 -11.84 1.45
N LYS A 153 -1.69 -11.25 0.24
CA LYS A 153 -1.61 -11.99 -1.03
C LYS A 153 -0.28 -12.71 -1.23
N LEU A 154 0.81 -12.15 -0.70
CA LEU A 154 2.13 -12.79 -0.68
C LEU A 154 2.25 -13.88 0.41
N ASN A 155 1.18 -14.12 1.19
CA ASN A 155 1.16 -15.05 2.32
C ASN A 155 2.25 -14.78 3.36
N LEU A 156 2.66 -13.52 3.52
CA LEU A 156 3.63 -13.15 4.55
C LEU A 156 2.99 -13.14 5.95
N VAL A 157 1.71 -12.75 6.01
CA VAL A 157 0.84 -12.86 7.19
C VAL A 157 -0.57 -13.21 6.72
N GLN A 158 -1.30 -14.02 7.50
CA GLN A 158 -2.70 -14.35 7.24
C GLN A 158 -3.61 -13.17 7.60
N ILE A 159 -3.73 -12.21 6.69
CA ILE A 159 -4.57 -11.01 6.82
C ILE A 159 -5.34 -10.75 5.53
N GLU A 160 -6.55 -10.22 5.65
CA GLU A 160 -7.35 -9.73 4.53
C GLU A 160 -8.22 -8.54 4.96
N PRO A 161 -8.57 -7.61 4.06
CA PRO A 161 -9.42 -6.49 4.43
C PRO A 161 -10.83 -6.95 4.76
N GLY A 162 -11.33 -6.60 5.94
CA GLY A 162 -12.73 -6.85 6.33
C GLY A 162 -13.73 -5.80 5.85
N ARG A 163 -13.27 -4.76 5.16
CA ARG A 163 -14.10 -3.67 4.60
C ARG A 163 -13.36 -2.92 3.50
N THR A 164 -14.05 -2.04 2.79
CA THR A 164 -13.46 -1.23 1.71
C THR A 164 -12.86 0.09 2.19
N TYR A 165 -13.07 0.47 3.45
CA TYR A 165 -12.55 1.71 4.05
C TYR A 165 -13.01 2.97 3.32
N LEU A 166 -14.33 3.13 3.11
CA LEU A 166 -14.96 4.21 2.34
C LEU A 166 -14.79 5.62 2.94
N GLN A 167 -14.45 5.73 4.23
CA GLN A 167 -14.48 7.00 4.96
C GLN A 167 -13.69 8.12 4.25
N ASP A 168 -12.55 7.80 3.65
CA ASP A 168 -11.69 8.75 2.93
C ASP A 168 -11.59 8.46 1.42
N ALA A 169 -12.53 7.68 0.89
CA ALA A 169 -12.56 7.28 -0.52
C ALA A 169 -13.56 8.14 -1.32
N THR A 170 -13.22 8.45 -2.57
CA THR A 170 -14.11 9.17 -3.50
C THR A 170 -14.68 8.22 -4.57
N GLY A 171 -13.81 7.49 -5.27
CA GLY A 171 -14.20 6.55 -6.34
C GLY A 171 -15.08 5.42 -5.83
N PRO A 172 -14.61 4.60 -4.88
CA PRO A 172 -15.41 3.52 -4.28
C PRO A 172 -16.76 3.99 -3.72
N VAL A 173 -16.82 5.17 -3.11
CA VAL A 173 -18.08 5.75 -2.60
C VAL A 173 -19.07 6.03 -3.73
N ARG A 174 -18.61 6.64 -4.83
CA ARG A 174 -19.45 6.90 -6.01
C ARG A 174 -19.92 5.59 -6.65
N GLY A 175 -19.04 4.60 -6.77
CA GLY A 175 -19.40 3.29 -7.30
C GLY A 175 -20.42 2.56 -6.43
N SER A 176 -20.23 2.58 -5.11
CA SER A 176 -21.16 1.94 -4.17
C SER A 176 -22.55 2.60 -4.22
N ARG A 177 -22.61 3.93 -4.27
CA ARG A 177 -23.89 4.67 -4.42
C ARG A 177 -24.56 4.35 -5.75
N LEU A 178 -23.78 4.25 -6.83
CA LEU A 178 -24.31 3.88 -8.12
C LEU A 178 -24.87 2.45 -8.12
N LEU A 179 -24.16 1.51 -7.50
CA LEU A 179 -24.58 0.11 -7.40
C LEU A 179 -25.88 -0.06 -6.61
N PHE A 180 -25.98 0.55 -5.43
CA PHE A 180 -27.11 0.32 -4.52
C PHE A 180 -28.25 1.33 -4.65
N GLY A 181 -27.96 2.53 -5.17
CA GLY A 181 -28.93 3.62 -5.27
C GLY A 181 -29.21 4.10 -6.69
N GLY A 182 -28.64 3.45 -7.71
CA GLY A 182 -28.86 3.79 -9.13
C GLY A 182 -28.25 5.13 -9.57
N SER A 183 -27.55 5.84 -8.67
CA SER A 183 -26.88 7.11 -8.96
C SER A 183 -25.62 7.27 -8.12
N SER A 184 -24.55 7.84 -8.69
CA SER A 184 -23.30 8.12 -7.96
C SER A 184 -23.45 9.16 -6.85
N THR A 185 -24.57 9.89 -6.83
CA THR A 185 -24.95 10.89 -5.82
C THR A 185 -26.09 10.44 -4.92
N ALA A 186 -26.50 9.15 -4.98
CA ALA A 186 -27.55 8.62 -4.13
C ALA A 186 -27.28 8.93 -2.64
N SER A 187 -28.33 9.31 -1.90
CA SER A 187 -28.24 9.75 -0.50
C SER A 187 -28.11 8.58 0.47
N ILE A 188 -27.13 7.72 0.25
CA ILE A 188 -26.77 6.60 1.13
C ILE A 188 -25.50 6.99 1.90
N SER A 189 -25.52 6.78 3.22
CA SER A 189 -24.40 7.12 4.09
C SER A 189 -23.23 6.15 3.87
N LYS A 190 -21.99 6.57 4.16
CA LYS A 190 -20.82 5.69 4.02
C LYS A 190 -20.90 4.44 4.93
N PRO A 191 -21.36 4.54 6.19
CA PRO A 191 -21.60 3.37 7.03
C PRO A 191 -22.58 2.37 6.40
N ASP A 192 -23.71 2.84 5.88
CA ASP A 192 -24.71 1.96 5.25
C ASP A 192 -24.14 1.31 3.98
N LEU A 193 -23.36 2.05 3.19
CA LEU A 193 -22.66 1.49 2.03
C LEU A 193 -21.67 0.40 2.44
N GLU A 194 -20.91 0.56 3.52
CA GLU A 194 -20.03 -0.50 4.02
C GLU A 194 -20.82 -1.73 4.47
N GLU A 195 -21.97 -1.57 5.13
CA GLU A 195 -22.83 -2.70 5.50
C GLU A 195 -23.35 -3.44 4.27
N LEU A 196 -23.84 -2.71 3.26
CA LEU A 196 -24.29 -3.30 1.99
C LEU A 196 -23.15 -4.03 1.25
N LEU A 197 -21.94 -3.48 1.28
CA LEU A 197 -20.77 -4.14 0.70
C LEU A 197 -20.37 -5.40 1.48
N ASN A 198 -20.48 -5.40 2.81
CA ASN A 198 -20.29 -6.61 3.62
C ASN A 198 -21.28 -7.71 3.24
N LEU A 199 -22.56 -7.37 3.08
CA LEU A 199 -23.58 -8.32 2.64
C LEU A 199 -23.29 -8.85 1.24
N LEU A 200 -22.87 -7.99 0.32
CA LEU A 200 -22.50 -8.39 -1.03
C LEU A 200 -21.26 -9.30 -1.04
N GLU A 201 -20.20 -8.93 -0.32
CA GLU A 201 -18.97 -9.70 -0.21
C GLU A 201 -19.23 -11.10 0.35
N ALA A 202 -20.05 -11.21 1.39
CA ALA A 202 -20.46 -12.49 1.97
C ALA A 202 -21.21 -13.39 0.97
N LYS A 203 -21.89 -12.82 -0.02
CA LYS A 203 -22.54 -13.58 -1.11
C LYS A 203 -21.56 -13.95 -2.22
N LEU A 204 -20.61 -13.08 -2.53
CA LEU A 204 -19.59 -13.33 -3.56
C LEU A 204 -18.56 -14.37 -3.09
N ASN A 205 -18.23 -14.38 -1.79
CA ASN A 205 -17.30 -15.30 -1.15
C ASN A 205 -15.97 -15.42 -1.92
N LEU A 206 -15.38 -14.27 -2.25
CA LEU A 206 -14.13 -14.17 -3.00
C LEU A 206 -12.94 -14.00 -2.05
N PRO A 207 -11.80 -14.64 -2.32
CA PRO A 207 -10.55 -14.29 -1.64
C PRO A 207 -10.23 -12.80 -1.82
N PHE A 208 -9.95 -12.09 -0.73
CA PHE A 208 -9.76 -10.63 -0.74
C PHE A 208 -10.97 -9.88 -1.33
N GLY A 209 -12.19 -10.38 -1.10
CA GLY A 209 -13.41 -9.86 -1.71
C GLY A 209 -13.62 -8.36 -1.53
N MET A 210 -13.23 -7.81 -0.36
CA MET A 210 -13.30 -6.36 -0.12
C MET A 210 -12.34 -5.55 -0.98
N GLN A 211 -11.14 -6.06 -1.28
CA GLN A 211 -10.25 -5.39 -2.24
C GLN A 211 -10.83 -5.46 -3.65
N VAL A 212 -11.35 -6.64 -4.05
CA VAL A 212 -11.98 -6.81 -5.36
C VAL A 212 -13.14 -5.82 -5.54
N LEU A 213 -13.99 -5.68 -4.52
CA LEU A 213 -15.09 -4.70 -4.53
C LEU A 213 -14.58 -3.26 -4.58
N GLU A 214 -13.55 -2.90 -3.81
CA GLU A 214 -12.96 -1.56 -3.81
C GLU A 214 -12.49 -1.17 -5.22
N ASP A 215 -11.67 -2.02 -5.83
CA ASP A 215 -11.09 -1.82 -7.16
C ASP A 215 -12.19 -1.78 -8.24
N ALA A 216 -13.11 -2.74 -8.21
CA ALA A 216 -14.18 -2.84 -9.18
C ALA A 216 -15.09 -1.60 -9.16
N LEU A 217 -15.49 -1.14 -7.97
CA LEU A 217 -16.34 0.04 -7.82
C LEU A 217 -15.60 1.33 -8.18
N CYS A 218 -14.31 1.43 -7.86
CA CYS A 218 -13.48 2.56 -8.23
C CYS A 218 -13.33 2.70 -9.75
N ASN A 219 -13.18 1.58 -10.45
CA ASN A 219 -13.05 1.54 -11.91
C ASN A 219 -14.40 1.72 -12.61
N TRP A 220 -15.39 0.87 -12.29
CA TRP A 220 -16.69 0.83 -12.97
C TRP A 220 -17.42 2.17 -12.93
N GLN A 221 -17.34 2.92 -11.83
CA GLN A 221 -18.01 4.22 -11.72
C GLN A 221 -17.52 5.28 -12.72
N LYS A 222 -16.35 5.09 -13.35
CA LYS A 222 -15.84 6.01 -14.39
C LYS A 222 -16.58 5.85 -15.71
N SER A 223 -16.98 4.62 -16.05
CA SER A 223 -17.60 4.24 -17.31
C SER A 223 -18.68 3.17 -17.10
N PRO A 224 -19.78 3.44 -16.38
CA PRO A 224 -20.68 2.39 -15.89
C PRO A 224 -21.46 1.65 -16.98
N GLY A 225 -21.61 2.26 -18.16
CA GLY A 225 -22.28 1.66 -19.32
C GLY A 225 -21.36 0.87 -20.26
N THR A 226 -20.05 0.85 -20.01
CA THR A 226 -19.06 0.24 -20.90
C THR A 226 -18.05 -0.56 -20.09
N TYR A 227 -17.78 -1.81 -20.50
CA TYR A 227 -16.69 -2.57 -19.91
C TYR A 227 -15.34 -1.99 -20.36
N GLU A 228 -14.58 -1.47 -19.41
CA GLU A 228 -13.18 -1.07 -19.60
C GLU A 228 -12.29 -1.98 -18.76
N TYR A 229 -11.40 -2.71 -19.45
CA TYR A 229 -10.36 -3.49 -18.79
C TYR A 229 -9.50 -2.57 -17.92
N PHE A 230 -9.22 -2.99 -16.68
CA PHE A 230 -8.39 -2.22 -15.76
C PHE A 230 -6.93 -2.66 -15.88
N ASN A 231 -6.04 -1.70 -16.13
CA ASN A 231 -4.63 -1.97 -16.47
C ASN A 231 -3.64 -1.56 -15.36
N GLY A 232 -4.15 -1.00 -14.26
CA GLY A 232 -3.35 -0.27 -13.25
C GLY A 232 -3.22 1.22 -13.53
#